data_AF-A0A357CJP4-F1
#
_entry.id   AF-A0A357CJP4-F1
#
_cell.length_a   1.000
_cell.length_b   1.000
_cell.length_c   1.000
_cell.angle_alpha   90.00
_cell.angle_beta   90.00
_cell.angle_gamma   90.00
#
_symmetry.space_group_name_H-M   'P 1'
#
loop_
_entity.id
_entity.type
_entity.pdbx_description
1 polymer ?
#
loop_
_entity_poly.entity_id
_entity_poly.type
_entity_poly.pdbx_seq_one_letter_code
_entity_poly.pdbx_strand_id
1 'polypeptide(L)'
;MSPKKLHIKTFGCQMNAYDSERMAEALESQGYALTHDAAEADLVILNTCHIREKAVEKVYSELGRVRLAKEDRKSRGLDTLIAVAGCVAQAEGSEIMARAPAVDIVVGPQSYHRLAHLVEEAAATGKGLVATEFPAEEKFAHLPDRPKGKSRASAFVTVQEGCDKFCT
;
A
#
# COMPACT_ATOMS: atom_id res chain seq x y z
N MET A 1 -9.57 2.09 22.83
CA MET A 1 -8.92 3.08 21.93
C MET A 1 -9.66 3.05 20.60
N SER A 2 -9.87 4.21 19.97
CA SER A 2 -10.46 4.27 18.64
C SER A 2 -9.52 3.63 17.61
N PRO A 3 -10.03 2.89 16.61
CA PRO A 3 -9.17 2.25 15.61
C PRO A 3 -8.45 3.31 14.77
N LYS A 4 -7.20 3.02 14.40
CA LYS A 4 -6.43 3.82 13.45
C LYS A 4 -7.12 3.80 12.08
N LYS A 5 -7.06 4.90 11.34
CA LYS A 5 -7.73 5.06 10.05
C LYS A 5 -6.79 4.70 8.90
N LEU A 6 -7.21 3.79 8.03
CA LEU A 6 -6.48 3.35 6.84
C LEU A 6 -7.22 3.77 5.58
N HIS A 7 -6.59 4.56 4.72
CA HIS A 7 -7.11 4.87 3.39
C HIS A 7 -6.29 4.14 2.32
N ILE A 8 -6.93 3.30 1.51
CA ILE A 8 -6.27 2.65 0.37
C ILE A 8 -6.90 3.16 -0.92
N LYS A 9 -6.09 3.85 -1.73
CA LYS A 9 -6.49 4.24 -3.09
C LYS A 9 -5.85 3.28 -4.08
N THR A 10 -6.73 2.58 -4.80
CA THR A 10 -6.32 1.52 -5.75
C THR A 10 -6.43 2.03 -7.18
N PHE A 11 -5.33 1.91 -7.92
CA PHE A 11 -5.26 2.16 -9.36
C PHE A 11 -4.84 0.88 -10.07
N GLY A 12 -5.53 0.53 -11.15
CA GLY A 12 -5.10 -0.57 -12.00
C GLY A 12 -6.16 -1.63 -12.24
N CYS A 13 -5.83 -2.87 -11.93
CA CYS A 13 -6.59 -4.05 -12.32
C CYS A 13 -7.17 -4.82 -11.11
N GLN A 14 -7.79 -5.96 -11.41
CA GLN A 14 -8.37 -6.88 -10.43
C GLN A 14 -7.33 -7.38 -9.41
N MET A 15 -6.06 -7.56 -9.83
CA MET A 15 -4.97 -7.96 -8.94
C MET A 15 -4.69 -6.87 -7.89
N ASN A 16 -4.66 -5.59 -8.27
CA ASN A 16 -4.50 -4.51 -7.30
C ASN A 16 -5.69 -4.44 -6.33
N ALA A 17 -6.91 -4.73 -6.80
CA ALA A 17 -8.07 -4.79 -5.91
C ALA A 17 -7.94 -5.90 -4.87
N TYR A 18 -7.51 -7.10 -5.30
CA TYR A 18 -7.19 -8.22 -4.41
C TYR A 18 -6.08 -7.86 -3.41
N ASP A 19 -4.97 -7.30 -3.88
CA ASP A 19 -3.83 -6.94 -3.03
C ASP A 19 -4.24 -5.88 -1.99
N SER A 20 -5.07 -4.90 -2.38
CA SER A 20 -5.60 -3.90 -1.44
C SER A 20 -6.47 -4.51 -0.35
N GLU A 21 -7.30 -5.52 -0.66
CA GLU A 21 -8.06 -6.27 0.34
C GLU A 21 -7.11 -7.01 1.30
N ARG A 22 -6.09 -7.69 0.75
CA ARG A 22 -5.10 -8.42 1.56
C ARG A 22 -4.25 -7.51 2.44
N MET A 23 -3.86 -6.34 1.95
CA MET A 23 -3.16 -5.31 2.74
C MET A 23 -4.03 -4.77 3.88
N ALA A 24 -5.32 -4.52 3.62
CA ALA A 24 -6.25 -4.09 4.66
C ALA A 24 -6.39 -5.17 5.75
N GLU A 25 -6.61 -6.43 5.36
CA GLU A 25 -6.70 -7.57 6.29
C GLU A 25 -5.42 -7.73 7.13
N ALA A 26 -4.24 -7.55 6.53
CA ALA A 26 -2.95 -7.61 7.22
C ALA A 26 -2.76 -6.51 8.27
N LEU A 27 -3.39 -5.35 8.09
CA LEU A 27 -3.28 -4.21 9.00
C LEU A 27 -4.38 -4.19 10.08
N GLU A 28 -5.42 -5.04 9.98
CA GLU A 28 -6.46 -5.15 11.01
C GLU A 28 -5.88 -5.58 12.36
N SER A 29 -4.88 -6.46 12.37
CA SER A 29 -4.18 -6.91 13.59
C SER A 29 -3.43 -5.77 14.31
N GLN A 30 -3.08 -4.71 13.58
CA GLN A 30 -2.45 -3.50 14.11
C GLN A 30 -3.47 -2.42 14.52
N GLY A 31 -4.76 -2.75 14.49
CA GLY A 31 -5.84 -1.84 14.89
C GLY A 31 -6.23 -0.82 13.82
N TYR A 32 -5.86 -1.04 12.55
CA TYR A 32 -6.33 -0.22 11.44
C TYR A 32 -7.74 -0.62 10.99
N ALA A 33 -8.54 0.38 10.65
CA ALA A 33 -9.86 0.24 10.04
C ALA A 33 -9.95 1.15 8.81
N LEU A 34 -10.59 0.64 7.75
CA LEU A 34 -10.72 1.39 6.50
C LEU A 34 -11.50 2.70 6.67
N THR A 35 -11.05 3.74 5.97
CA THR A 35 -11.76 5.01 5.80
C THR A 35 -11.81 5.40 4.32
N HIS A 36 -12.90 6.06 3.93
CA HIS A 36 -13.05 6.63 2.58
C HIS A 36 -12.38 8.00 2.45
N ASP A 37 -12.01 8.63 3.56
CA ASP A 37 -11.38 9.95 3.58
C ASP A 37 -9.88 9.86 3.90
N ALA A 38 -9.05 10.27 2.96
CA ALA A 38 -7.60 10.35 3.14
C ALA A 38 -7.19 11.41 4.17
N ALA A 39 -7.98 12.47 4.37
CA ALA A 39 -7.71 13.54 5.33
C ALA A 39 -7.91 13.11 6.79
N GLU A 40 -8.55 11.96 7.01
CA GLU A 40 -8.73 11.36 8.33
C GLU A 40 -7.75 10.21 8.62
N ALA A 41 -6.97 9.78 7.62
CA ALA A 41 -6.19 8.56 7.68
C ALA A 41 -4.88 8.72 8.49
N ASP A 42 -4.59 7.75 9.34
CA ASP A 42 -3.28 7.59 10.00
C ASP A 42 -2.28 6.86 9.08
N LEU A 43 -2.78 6.12 8.10
CA LEU A 43 -2.00 5.49 7.03
C LEU A 43 -2.74 5.62 5.70
N VAL A 44 -2.06 6.14 4.68
CA VAL A 44 -2.55 6.20 3.30
C VAL A 44 -1.71 5.27 2.43
N ILE A 45 -2.35 4.37 1.68
CA ILE A 45 -1.70 3.46 0.73
C ILE A 45 -2.16 3.80 -0.68
N LEU A 46 -1.22 4.09 -1.57
CA LEU A 46 -1.47 4.20 -3.01
C LEU A 46 -1.03 2.90 -3.69
N ASN A 47 -1.97 1.99 -3.97
CA ASN A 47 -1.70 0.72 -4.65
C ASN A 47 -1.91 0.88 -6.16
N THR A 48 -0.88 0.66 -6.96
CA THR A 48 -0.88 1.05 -8.37
C THR A 48 -0.28 0.00 -9.31
N CYS A 49 -0.82 -0.09 -10.52
CA CYS A 49 -0.34 -0.95 -11.60
C CYS A 49 0.69 -0.22 -12.47
N HIS A 50 1.64 -0.93 -13.09
CA HIS A 50 2.69 -0.31 -13.92
C HIS A 50 2.38 -0.34 -15.43
N ILE A 51 1.56 -1.28 -15.90
CA ILE A 51 1.42 -1.57 -17.34
C ILE A 51 0.47 -0.63 -18.10
N ARG A 52 -0.16 0.35 -17.44
CA ARG A 52 -1.07 1.29 -18.10
C ARG A 52 -0.40 2.63 -18.29
N GLU A 53 -0.68 3.27 -19.41
CA GLU A 53 -0.24 4.65 -19.66
C GLU A 53 -0.62 5.57 -18.50
N LYS A 54 0.33 6.43 -18.13
CA LYS A 54 0.20 7.47 -17.09
C LYS A 54 0.07 6.97 -15.66
N ALA A 55 0.37 5.70 -15.38
CA ALA A 55 0.23 5.16 -14.03
C ALA A 55 1.18 5.84 -13.02
N VAL A 56 2.42 6.11 -13.44
CA VAL A 56 3.43 6.82 -12.65
C VAL A 56 2.97 8.24 -12.34
N GLU A 57 2.53 8.99 -13.35
CA GLU A 57 2.06 10.37 -13.21
C GLU A 57 0.84 10.47 -12.30
N LYS A 58 -0.09 9.51 -12.37
CA LYS A 58 -1.24 9.44 -11.46
C LYS A 58 -0.82 9.27 -10.01
N VAL A 59 0.16 8.41 -9.75
CA VAL A 59 0.68 8.20 -8.39
C VAL A 59 1.30 9.47 -7.86
N TYR A 60 2.16 10.15 -8.63
CA TYR A 60 2.76 11.41 -8.19
C TYR A 60 1.73 12.53 -8.00
N SER A 61 0.72 12.63 -8.86
CA SER A 61 -0.38 13.58 -8.69
C SER A 61 -1.12 13.36 -7.38
N GLU A 62 -1.38 12.10 -7.04
CA GLU A 62 -2.09 11.71 -5.82
C GLU A 62 -1.22 11.87 -4.58
N LEU A 63 0.08 11.55 -4.66
CA LEU A 63 1.05 11.86 -3.61
C LEU A 63 1.08 13.35 -3.29
N GLY A 64 0.97 14.22 -4.30
CA GLY A 64 0.87 15.67 -4.10
C GLY A 64 -0.35 16.06 -3.23
N ARG A 65 -1.51 15.44 -3.46
CA ARG A 65 -2.73 15.68 -2.66
C ARG A 65 -2.61 15.12 -1.25
N VAL A 66 -2.12 13.89 -1.12
CA VAL A 66 -1.94 13.22 0.18
C VAL A 66 -0.92 13.96 1.04
N ARG A 67 0.15 14.52 0.44
CA ARG A 67 1.12 15.36 1.16
C ARG A 67 0.45 16.56 1.81
N LEU A 68 -0.40 17.28 1.09
CA LEU A 68 -1.13 18.43 1.65
C LEU A 68 -2.05 18.00 2.81
N ALA A 69 -2.73 16.87 2.68
CA ALA A 69 -3.54 16.31 3.76
C ALA A 69 -2.70 15.91 5.00
N LYS A 70 -1.52 15.30 4.80
CA LYS A 70 -0.56 14.98 5.87
C LYS A 70 -0.07 16.25 6.57
N GLU A 71 0.22 17.31 5.83
CA GLU A 71 0.64 18.61 6.39
C GLU A 71 -0.46 19.27 7.24
N ASP A 72 -1.70 19.25 6.75
CA ASP A 72 -2.86 19.75 7.49
C ASP A 72 -3.10 18.96 8.80
N ARG A 73 -3.06 17.62 8.73
CA ARG A 73 -3.18 16.76 9.91
C ARG A 73 -2.06 17.02 10.92
N LYS A 74 -0.82 17.18 10.43
CA LYS A 74 0.33 17.49 11.27
C LYS A 74 0.18 18.83 12.01
N SER A 75 -0.44 19.82 11.39
CA SER A 75 -0.75 21.11 12.04
C SER A 75 -1.70 20.96 13.25
N ARG A 76 -2.47 19.87 13.29
CA ARG A 76 -3.38 19.49 14.38
C ARG A 76 -2.76 18.48 15.36
N GLY A 77 -1.45 18.19 15.24
CA GLY A 77 -0.75 17.23 16.09
C GLY A 77 -1.05 15.76 15.77
N LEU A 78 -1.53 15.48 14.55
CA LEU A 78 -1.84 14.13 14.08
C LEU A 78 -0.81 13.69 13.03
N ASP A 79 -0.15 12.56 13.25
CA ASP A 79 0.78 11.99 12.29
C ASP A 79 0.07 11.14 11.23
N THR A 80 0.72 10.96 10.07
CA THR A 80 0.19 10.16 8.96
C THR A 80 1.34 9.54 8.19
N LEU A 81 1.28 8.22 8.02
CA LEU A 81 2.20 7.50 7.16
C LEU A 81 1.64 7.41 5.72
N ILE A 82 2.53 7.47 4.74
CA ILE A 82 2.22 7.34 3.32
C ILE A 82 3.01 6.17 2.76
N ALA A 83 2.30 5.20 2.18
CA ALA A 83 2.88 4.05 1.50
C ALA A 83 2.51 4.04 0.01
N VAL A 84 3.47 3.69 -0.85
CA VAL A 84 3.23 3.36 -2.26
C VAL A 84 3.42 1.87 -2.46
N ALA A 85 2.42 1.21 -3.02
CA ALA A 85 2.39 -0.24 -3.19
C ALA A 85 2.15 -0.65 -4.65
N GLY A 86 2.48 -1.90 -4.97
CA GLY A 86 2.16 -2.52 -6.25
C GLY A 86 3.25 -2.35 -7.31
N CYS A 87 2.89 -2.54 -8.58
CA CYS A 87 3.87 -2.68 -9.66
C CYS A 87 4.67 -1.39 -9.95
N VAL A 88 4.10 -0.19 -9.75
CA VAL A 88 4.91 1.04 -9.89
C VAL A 88 5.91 1.15 -8.74
N ALA A 89 5.50 0.79 -7.52
CA ALA A 89 6.41 0.73 -6.38
C ALA A 89 7.59 -0.19 -6.67
N GLN A 90 7.32 -1.35 -7.27
CA GLN A 90 8.33 -2.31 -7.72
C GLN A 90 9.28 -1.74 -8.79
N ALA A 91 8.76 -0.99 -9.76
CA ALA A 91 9.52 -0.49 -10.90
C ALA A 91 10.37 0.75 -10.55
N GLU A 92 9.79 1.72 -9.84
CA GLU A 92 10.46 2.98 -9.48
C GLU A 92 11.27 2.84 -8.18
N GLY A 93 10.84 1.99 -7.24
CA GLY A 93 11.57 1.69 -6.01
C GLY A 93 12.02 2.93 -5.23
N SER A 94 13.33 3.07 -5.05
CA SER A 94 13.95 4.20 -4.33
C SER A 94 13.72 5.56 -5.01
N GLU A 95 13.44 5.59 -6.31
CA GLU A 95 13.17 6.84 -7.04
C GLU A 95 11.89 7.53 -6.54
N ILE A 96 10.90 6.76 -6.08
CA ILE A 96 9.71 7.32 -5.41
C ILE A 96 10.13 8.10 -4.17
N MET A 97 11.04 7.57 -3.36
CA MET A 97 11.49 8.24 -2.13
C MET A 97 12.29 9.50 -2.43
N ALA A 98 13.16 9.46 -3.45
CA ALA A 98 13.92 10.62 -3.90
C ALA A 98 13.01 11.75 -4.39
N ARG A 99 12.00 11.42 -5.20
CA ARG A 99 11.08 12.40 -5.81
C ARG A 99 9.95 12.85 -4.91
N ALA A 100 9.53 12.02 -3.96
CA ALA A 100 8.44 12.30 -3.03
C ALA A 100 8.86 11.99 -1.57
N PRO A 101 9.65 12.87 -0.91
CA PRO A 101 10.17 12.65 0.44
C PRO A 101 9.11 12.50 1.55
N ALA A 102 7.84 12.80 1.24
CA ALA A 102 6.72 12.58 2.17
C ALA A 102 6.31 11.10 2.28
N VAL A 103 6.77 10.24 1.35
CA VAL A 103 6.52 8.80 1.35
C VAL A 103 7.41 8.12 2.37
N ASP A 104 6.79 7.35 3.25
CA ASP A 104 7.47 6.64 4.34
C ASP A 104 7.78 5.19 3.95
N ILE A 105 6.96 4.58 3.08
CA ILE A 105 7.10 3.17 2.69
C ILE A 105 6.90 2.98 1.18
N VAL A 106 7.77 2.22 0.53
CA VAL A 106 7.61 1.74 -0.85
C VAL A 106 7.66 0.22 -0.83
N VAL A 107 6.60 -0.47 -1.28
CA VAL A 107 6.51 -1.93 -1.19
C VAL A 107 6.04 -2.57 -2.50
N GLY A 108 6.81 -3.56 -2.98
CA GLY A 108 6.47 -4.31 -4.19
C GLY A 108 5.29 -5.28 -3.99
N PRO A 109 4.66 -5.74 -5.07
CA PRO A 109 3.52 -6.67 -5.01
C PRO A 109 3.90 -8.05 -4.45
N GLN A 110 5.19 -8.39 -4.44
CA GLN A 110 5.70 -9.63 -3.84
C GLN A 110 6.03 -9.49 -2.34
N SER A 111 6.01 -8.27 -1.81
CA SER A 111 6.51 -7.97 -0.46
C SER A 111 5.45 -7.40 0.50
N TYR A 112 4.20 -7.20 0.07
CA TYR A 112 3.18 -6.55 0.90
C TYR A 112 2.73 -7.36 2.12
N HIS A 113 3.06 -8.65 2.21
CA HIS A 113 2.84 -9.44 3.44
C HIS A 113 3.64 -8.88 4.63
N ARG A 114 4.74 -8.15 4.36
CA ARG A 114 5.57 -7.47 5.36
C ARG A 114 5.03 -6.10 5.78
N LEU A 115 3.93 -5.63 5.19
CA LEU A 115 3.45 -4.26 5.35
C LEU A 115 3.20 -3.90 6.82
N ALA A 116 2.65 -4.82 7.62
CA ALA A 116 2.47 -4.64 9.05
C ALA A 116 3.81 -4.24 9.73
N HIS A 117 4.85 -5.05 9.55
CA HIS A 117 6.18 -4.76 10.10
C HIS A 117 6.75 -3.42 9.60
N LEU A 118 6.63 -3.14 8.30
CA LEU A 118 7.12 -1.89 7.70
C LEU A 118 6.42 -0.66 8.29
N VAL A 119 5.12 -0.75 8.59
CA VAL A 119 4.36 0.34 9.21
C VAL A 119 4.82 0.61 10.64
N GLU A 120 5.10 -0.44 11.43
CA GLU A 120 5.64 -0.29 12.78
C GLU A 120 7.05 0.32 12.77
N GLU A 121 7.92 -0.16 11.88
CA GLU A 121 9.29 0.34 11.75
C GLU A 121 9.33 1.79 11.27
N ALA A 122 8.51 2.15 10.28
CA ALA A 122 8.40 3.52 9.80
C ALA A 122 7.90 4.46 10.90
N ALA A 123 6.89 4.04 11.67
CA ALA A 123 6.39 4.82 12.81
C ALA A 123 7.44 5.01 13.92
N ALA A 124 8.25 3.98 14.18
CA ALA A 124 9.26 4.03 15.24
C ALA A 124 10.52 4.82 14.86
N THR A 125 10.95 4.74 13.60
CA THR A 125 12.24 5.29 13.17
C THR A 125 12.12 6.61 12.40
N GLY A 126 10.98 6.87 11.78
CA GLY A 126 10.78 7.98 10.83
C GLY A 126 11.63 7.87 9.56
N LYS A 127 12.23 6.71 9.28
CA LYS A 127 13.05 6.49 8.08
C LYS A 127 12.18 5.96 6.94
N GLY A 128 12.53 6.35 5.72
CA GLY A 128 11.93 5.76 4.51
C GLY A 128 12.38 4.31 4.32
N LEU A 129 11.42 3.41 4.16
CA LEU A 129 11.64 1.97 3.93
C LEU A 129 11.25 1.53 2.51
N VAL A 130 12.18 0.91 1.79
CA VAL A 130 11.94 0.34 0.45
C VAL A 130 12.01 -1.18 0.52
N ALA A 131 10.91 -1.85 0.17
CA ALA A 131 10.75 -3.29 0.17
C ALA A 131 10.28 -3.78 -1.21
N THR A 132 11.15 -3.66 -2.21
CA THR A 132 10.88 -4.03 -3.62
C THR A 132 11.72 -5.21 -4.08
N GLU A 133 12.38 -5.90 -3.17
CA GLU A 133 13.09 -7.14 -3.50
C GLU A 133 12.11 -8.31 -3.67
N PHE A 134 12.57 -9.37 -4.32
CA PHE A 134 11.88 -10.65 -4.45
C PHE A 134 12.43 -11.60 -3.39
N PRO A 135 11.83 -11.64 -2.18
CA PRO A 135 12.30 -12.53 -1.13
C PRO A 135 12.11 -14.00 -1.54
N ALA A 136 12.95 -14.87 -1.00
CA ALA A 136 12.77 -16.32 -1.13
C ALA A 136 11.53 -16.83 -0.37
N GLU A 137 11.08 -16.07 0.63
CA GLU A 137 9.85 -16.36 1.39
C GLU A 137 8.61 -16.22 0.51
N GLU A 138 7.74 -17.22 0.56
CA GLU A 138 6.50 -17.23 -0.20
C GLU A 138 5.46 -16.31 0.45
N LYS A 139 5.21 -15.14 -0.14
CA LYS A 139 4.22 -14.16 0.30
C LYS A 139 2.92 -14.77 0.83
N PHE A 140 2.35 -15.72 0.10
CA PHE A 140 1.05 -16.31 0.42
C PHE A 140 1.07 -17.19 1.68
N ALA A 141 2.23 -17.74 2.07
CA ALA A 141 2.39 -18.50 3.30
C ALA A 141 2.39 -17.61 4.56
N HIS A 142 2.72 -16.33 4.41
CA HIS A 142 2.82 -15.36 5.52
C HIS A 142 1.63 -14.42 5.62
N LEU A 143 0.66 -14.60 4.72
CA LEU A 143 -0.52 -13.78 4.61
C LEU A 143 -1.57 -14.26 5.64
N PRO A 144 -2.23 -13.37 6.41
CA PRO A 144 -3.13 -13.79 7.48
C PRO A 144 -4.37 -14.50 6.95
N ASP A 145 -4.95 -15.38 7.76
CA ASP A 145 -6.26 -15.95 7.45
C ASP A 145 -7.29 -14.85 7.22
N ARG A 146 -8.16 -15.04 6.22
CA ARG A 146 -9.21 -14.07 5.92
C ARG A 146 -10.19 -14.00 7.09
N PRO A 147 -10.66 -12.79 7.48
CA PRO A 147 -11.64 -12.63 8.54
C PRO A 147 -12.94 -13.39 8.23
N LYS A 148 -13.40 -14.22 9.17
CA LYS A 148 -14.69 -14.90 9.07
C LYS A 148 -15.82 -13.87 9.26
N GLY A 149 -16.78 -13.81 8.33
CA GLY A 149 -18.01 -13.01 8.50
C GLY A 149 -18.20 -11.81 7.56
N LYS A 150 -17.19 -11.42 6.76
CA LYS A 150 -17.39 -10.48 5.64
C LYS A 150 -17.96 -11.24 4.43
N SER A 151 -19.25 -11.55 4.47
CA SER A 151 -19.92 -12.23 3.35
C SER A 151 -20.15 -11.25 2.20
N ARG A 152 -19.35 -11.39 1.13
CA ARG A 152 -19.62 -10.78 -0.18
C ARG A 152 -20.08 -11.88 -1.14
N ALA A 153 -20.99 -11.55 -2.06
CA ALA A 153 -21.44 -12.50 -3.08
C ALA A 153 -20.34 -12.88 -4.09
N SER A 154 -19.28 -12.08 -4.17
CA SER A 154 -18.12 -12.31 -5.04
C SER A 154 -16.83 -11.78 -4.42
N ALA A 155 -15.70 -12.36 -4.82
CA ALA A 155 -14.35 -11.94 -4.43
C ALA A 155 -13.37 -12.21 -5.58
N PHE A 156 -12.28 -11.43 -5.64
CA PHE A 156 -11.15 -11.75 -6.51
C PHE A 156 -10.27 -12.81 -5.84
N VAL A 157 -9.65 -13.66 -6.65
CA VAL A 157 -8.69 -14.68 -6.20
C VAL A 157 -7.50 -14.65 -7.16
N THR A 158 -6.31 -14.47 -6.61
CA THR A 158 -5.06 -14.61 -7.37
C THR A 158 -4.77 -16.09 -7.58
N VAL A 159 -4.73 -16.52 -8.84
CA VAL A 159 -4.37 -17.90 -9.24
C VAL A 159 -2.96 -17.99 -9.84
N GLN A 160 -2.41 -16.86 -10.30
CA GLN A 160 -1.09 -16.75 -10.89
C GLN A 160 -0.56 -15.32 -10.67
N GLU A 161 0.73 -15.22 -10.39
CA GLU A 161 1.47 -13.96 -10.42
C GLU A 161 2.66 -14.11 -11.36
N GLY A 162 2.97 -13.07 -12.13
CA GLY A 162 3.98 -13.14 -13.18
C GLY A 162 3.46 -13.76 -14.49
N CYS A 163 4.26 -13.62 -15.55
CA CYS A 163 3.93 -14.12 -16.88
C CYS A 163 5.23 -14.37 -17.66
N ASP A 164 5.49 -15.63 -18.02
CA ASP A 164 6.66 -16.02 -18.82
C ASP A 164 6.42 -15.87 -20.33
N LYS A 165 5.32 -15.24 -20.72
CA LYS A 165 5.03 -14.96 -22.12
C LYS A 165 5.84 -13.76 -22.58
N PHE A 166 6.56 -13.96 -23.68
CA PHE A 166 7.22 -12.88 -24.39
C PHE A 166 6.16 -12.03 -25.12
N CYS A 167 6.01 -10.78 -24.68
CA CYS A 167 5.14 -9.80 -25.32
C CYS A 167 6.03 -8.79 -26.06
N THR A 168 5.94 -8.75 -27.40
CA THR A 168 6.58 -7.74 -28.27
C THR A 168 5.68 -6.54 -28.48
#